data_AF-A0A349SEM4-F1
#
_entry.id   AF-A0A349SEM4-F1
#
_cell.length_a   1.000
_cell.length_b   1.000
_cell.length_c   1.000
_cell.angle_alpha   90.00
_cell.angle_beta   90.00
_cell.angle_gamma   90.00
#
_symmetry.space_group_name_H-M   'P 1'
#
loop_
_entity.id
_entity.type
_entity.pdbx_description
1 polymer ?
#
loop_
_entity_poly.entity_id
_entity_poly.type
_entity_poly.pdbx_seq_one_letter_code
_entity_poly.pdbx_strand_id
1 'polypeptide(L)'
;IPLMVDANMRWSVSEAVRAARRLAQADIFWLEEPTIPEDVAGHARIAREGGVPIASGENLHSTYEFRDLIRYGGISFPEPDAATLGGITPWLRVARLAEVHNLPVTSHGVHDLHVHLLGGIPNASYLEVHGFGLERFIESPLQISEGLAQAPDRPGHGVAFD
;
A
#
# COMPACT_ATOMS: atom_id res chain seq x y z
N ILE A 1 -4.96 4.82 -18.55
CA ILE A 1 -4.81 3.77 -17.52
C ILE A 1 -3.68 4.26 -16.62
N PRO A 2 -3.89 4.39 -15.30
CA PRO A 2 -2.83 4.78 -14.38
C PRO A 2 -1.70 3.74 -14.41
N LEU A 3 -0.45 4.21 -14.28
CA LEU A 3 0.73 3.35 -14.21
C LEU A 3 1.48 3.63 -12.91
N MET A 4 1.78 2.59 -12.15
CA MET A 4 2.55 2.64 -10.91
C MET A 4 3.90 1.94 -11.13
N VAL A 5 4.91 2.29 -10.33
CA VAL A 5 6.24 1.67 -10.39
C VAL A 5 6.70 1.36 -8.98
N ASP A 6 7.26 0.18 -8.80
CA ASP A 6 7.84 -0.27 -7.54
C ASP A 6 9.34 -0.55 -7.70
N ALA A 7 10.12 -0.13 -6.70
CA ALA A 7 11.57 -0.26 -6.64
C ALA A 7 12.04 -1.26 -5.57
N ASN A 8 11.15 -1.80 -4.74
CA ASN A 8 11.44 -2.79 -3.68
C ASN A 8 12.71 -2.47 -2.88
N MET A 9 12.75 -1.24 -2.34
CA MET A 9 13.81 -0.71 -1.47
C MET A 9 15.20 -0.59 -2.11
N ARG A 10 15.30 -0.74 -3.45
CA ARG A 10 16.58 -1.05 -4.09
C ARG A 10 17.54 0.14 -4.18
N TRP A 11 17.04 1.36 -4.20
CA TRP A 11 17.86 2.53 -4.50
C TRP A 11 18.33 3.25 -3.25
N SER A 12 19.53 3.83 -3.32
CA SER A 12 19.89 4.89 -2.39
C SER A 12 18.99 6.11 -2.60
N VAL A 13 18.86 6.96 -1.58
CA VAL A 13 18.08 8.21 -1.66
C VAL A 13 18.42 9.07 -2.88
N SER A 14 19.72 9.19 -3.22
CA SER A 14 20.15 9.97 -4.37
C SER A 14 19.80 9.32 -5.71
N GLU A 15 19.79 7.99 -5.80
CA GLU A 15 19.33 7.25 -6.97
C GLU A 15 17.81 7.36 -7.12
N ALA A 16 17.07 7.18 -6.03
CA ALA A 16 15.62 7.32 -5.98
C ALA A 16 15.16 8.70 -6.46
N VAL A 17 15.79 9.79 -6.00
CA VAL A 17 15.47 11.15 -6.49
C VAL A 17 15.70 11.29 -7.99
N ARG A 18 16.79 10.72 -8.53
CA ARG A 18 17.06 10.76 -9.97
C ARG A 18 16.06 9.92 -10.76
N ALA A 19 15.71 8.73 -10.26
CA ALA A 19 14.74 7.83 -10.87
C ALA A 19 13.35 8.47 -10.89
N ALA A 20 12.87 8.96 -9.74
CA ALA A 20 11.60 9.66 -9.59
C ALA A 20 11.43 10.80 -10.61
N ARG A 21 12.44 11.66 -10.77
CA ARG A 21 12.40 12.77 -11.75
C ARG A 21 12.31 12.31 -13.20
N ARG A 22 12.90 11.15 -13.52
CA ARG A 22 12.80 10.58 -14.87
C ARG A 22 11.44 9.93 -15.08
N LEU A 23 10.96 9.20 -14.08
CA LEU A 23 9.64 8.55 -14.11
C LEU A 23 8.48 9.55 -14.13
N ALA A 24 8.67 10.75 -13.56
CA ALA A 24 7.71 11.84 -13.66
C ALA A 24 7.38 12.23 -15.12
N GLN A 25 8.30 11.99 -16.07
CA GLN A 25 8.06 12.24 -17.49
C GLN A 25 7.07 11.26 -18.12
N ALA A 26 6.82 10.13 -17.47
CA ALA A 26 5.87 9.10 -17.88
C ALA A 26 4.51 9.21 -17.15
N ASP A 27 4.30 10.27 -16.36
CA ASP A 27 3.06 10.51 -15.61
C ASP A 27 2.64 9.30 -14.74
N ILE A 28 3.63 8.72 -14.03
CA ILE A 28 3.36 7.62 -13.10
C ILE A 28 2.51 8.12 -11.93
N PHE A 29 1.61 7.28 -11.46
CA PHE A 29 0.66 7.59 -10.40
C PHE A 29 1.35 7.59 -9.02
N TRP A 30 2.24 6.64 -8.76
CA TRP A 30 3.18 6.68 -7.63
C TRP A 30 4.47 5.91 -7.94
N LEU A 31 5.49 6.18 -7.12
CA LEU A 31 6.69 5.37 -6.96
C LEU A 31 6.66 4.68 -5.59
N GLU A 32 6.76 3.36 -5.60
CA GLU A 32 6.67 2.51 -4.42
C GLU A 32 8.07 2.07 -3.93
N GLU A 33 8.20 1.95 -2.61
CA GLU A 33 9.40 1.55 -1.88
C GLU A 33 10.73 1.99 -2.53
N PRO A 34 10.96 3.31 -2.73
CA PRO A 34 12.14 3.77 -3.44
C PRO A 34 13.46 3.49 -2.68
N THR A 35 13.42 3.33 -1.36
CA THR A 35 14.57 3.12 -0.48
C THR A 35 14.15 2.26 0.71
N ILE A 36 15.10 1.83 1.54
CA ILE A 36 14.83 1.04 2.75
C ILE A 36 13.79 1.73 3.67
N PRO A 37 12.88 0.95 4.30
CA PRO A 37 11.76 1.49 5.06
C PRO A 37 12.19 2.26 6.32
N GLU A 38 13.33 1.91 6.91
CA GLU A 38 13.84 2.54 8.12
C GLU A 38 14.34 3.98 7.88
N ASP A 39 14.68 4.32 6.63
CA ASP A 39 15.16 5.67 6.28
C ASP A 39 14.00 6.63 6.03
N VAL A 40 13.29 6.99 7.11
CA VAL A 40 12.17 7.95 7.09
C VAL A 40 12.62 9.32 6.56
N ALA A 41 13.83 9.77 6.91
CA ALA A 41 14.37 11.04 6.42
C ALA A 41 14.70 10.98 4.92
N GLY A 42 15.18 9.82 4.45
CA GLY A 42 15.38 9.50 3.05
C GLY A 42 14.08 9.56 2.25
N HIS A 43 13.01 8.92 2.74
CA HIS A 43 11.67 9.03 2.16
C HIS A 43 11.21 10.49 2.05
N ALA A 44 11.36 11.27 3.13
CA ALA A 44 10.98 12.68 3.14
C ALA A 44 11.73 13.51 2.07
N ARG A 45 13.02 13.18 1.88
CA ARG A 45 13.85 13.80 0.86
C ARG A 45 13.40 13.39 -0.55
N ILE A 46 13.12 12.11 -0.78
CA ILE A 46 12.66 11.60 -2.07
C ILE A 46 11.32 12.24 -2.44
N ALA A 47 10.35 12.25 -1.52
CA ALA A 47 9.05 12.88 -1.76
C ALA A 47 9.18 14.37 -2.13
N ARG A 48 10.03 15.12 -1.40
CA ARG A 48 10.26 16.55 -1.64
C ARG A 48 11.00 16.83 -2.95
N GLU A 49 11.99 16.03 -3.30
CA GLU A 49 12.91 16.31 -4.41
C GLU A 49 12.59 15.54 -5.71
N GLY A 50 11.86 14.44 -5.61
CA GLY A 50 11.58 13.49 -6.69
C GLY A 50 10.42 13.90 -7.60
N GLY A 51 9.42 14.61 -7.05
CA GLY A 51 8.33 15.18 -7.83
C GLY A 51 7.23 14.20 -8.27
N VAL A 52 7.17 13.01 -7.65
CA VAL A 52 6.10 12.02 -7.83
C VAL A 52 5.58 11.59 -6.46
N PRO A 53 4.29 11.18 -6.35
CA PRO A 53 3.77 10.60 -5.12
C PRO A 53 4.53 9.34 -4.72
N ILE A 54 4.67 9.11 -3.41
CA ILE A 54 5.36 7.93 -2.86
C ILE A 54 4.37 7.00 -2.17
N ALA A 55 4.41 5.72 -2.54
CA ALA A 55 3.78 4.63 -1.83
C ALA A 55 4.83 3.87 -1.01
N SER A 56 4.47 3.43 0.20
CA SER A 56 5.32 2.56 1.02
C SER A 56 4.55 2.07 2.25
N GLY A 57 4.91 0.88 2.73
CA GLY A 57 4.34 0.32 3.95
C GLY A 57 4.41 -1.20 4.07
N GLU A 58 4.61 -1.93 2.97
CA GLU A 58 4.57 -3.40 2.95
C GLU A 58 5.56 -4.05 3.93
N ASN A 59 6.75 -3.42 4.10
CA ASN A 59 7.81 -3.86 5.00
C ASN A 59 7.75 -3.23 6.41
N LEU A 60 6.65 -2.56 6.78
CA LEU A 60 6.45 -2.02 8.13
C LEU A 60 5.64 -2.97 9.00
N HIS A 61 6.13 -3.23 10.22
CA HIS A 61 5.58 -4.27 11.10
C HIS A 61 4.88 -3.73 12.35
N SER A 62 4.76 -2.41 12.47
CA SER A 62 4.09 -1.76 13.60
C SER A 62 3.37 -0.48 13.20
N THR A 63 2.31 -0.15 13.94
CA THR A 63 1.60 1.13 13.79
C THR A 63 2.48 2.33 14.10
N TYR A 64 3.59 2.14 14.83
CA TYR A 64 4.53 3.21 15.17
C TYR A 64 5.43 3.58 13.99
N GLU A 65 5.86 2.59 13.21
CA GLU A 65 6.61 2.84 11.98
C GLU A 65 5.74 3.58 10.96
N PHE A 66 4.48 3.14 10.80
CA PHE A 66 3.50 3.87 9.98
C PHE A 66 3.28 5.31 10.45
N ARG A 67 3.16 5.54 11.78
CA ARG A 67 3.08 6.89 12.36
C ARG A 67 4.25 7.75 11.94
N ASP A 68 5.47 7.24 12.04
CA ASP A 68 6.66 8.03 11.75
C ASP A 68 6.81 8.27 10.25
N LEU A 69 6.52 7.27 9.42
CA LEU A 69 6.55 7.42 7.96
C LEU A 69 5.48 8.39 7.44
N ILE A 70 4.25 8.32 7.94
CA ILE A 70 3.17 9.27 7.58
C ILE A 70 3.52 10.69 8.04
N ARG A 71 4.00 10.84 9.27
CA ARG A 71 4.22 12.16 9.87
C ARG A 71 5.46 12.86 9.34
N TYR A 72 6.52 12.11 9.04
CA TYR A 72 7.83 12.67 8.75
C TYR A 72 8.38 12.25 7.39
N GLY A 73 7.95 11.11 6.85
CA GLY A 73 8.46 10.55 5.59
C GLY A 73 7.83 11.10 4.32
N GLY A 74 6.75 11.88 4.42
CA GLY A 74 6.13 12.53 3.26
C GLY A 74 5.48 11.55 2.27
N ILE A 75 5.09 10.37 2.73
CA ILE A 75 4.40 9.39 1.88
C ILE A 75 2.99 9.88 1.51
N SER A 76 2.56 9.52 0.31
CA SER A 76 1.26 9.87 -0.25
C SER A 76 0.26 8.72 -0.17
N PHE A 77 0.75 7.48 -0.22
CA PHE A 77 -0.05 6.26 -0.18
C PHE A 77 0.55 5.29 0.85
N PRO A 78 0.10 5.33 2.12
CA PRO A 78 0.43 4.30 3.09
C PRO A 78 -0.12 2.95 2.65
N GLU A 79 0.71 1.92 2.77
CA GLU A 79 0.45 0.58 2.24
C GLU A 79 0.55 -0.50 3.33
N PRO A 80 -0.40 -0.54 4.28
CA PRO A 80 -0.41 -1.58 5.30
C PRO A 80 -0.79 -2.95 4.71
N ASP A 81 0.00 -3.97 5.05
CA ASP A 81 -0.35 -5.38 4.83
C ASP A 81 -0.80 -6.03 6.15
N ALA A 82 -1.96 -6.66 6.13
CA ALA A 82 -2.54 -7.27 7.33
C ALA A 82 -1.78 -8.55 7.73
N ALA A 83 -1.13 -9.22 6.78
CA ALA A 83 -0.33 -10.41 7.02
C ALA A 83 0.97 -10.10 7.78
N THR A 84 1.54 -8.90 7.59
CA THR A 84 2.84 -8.51 8.16
C THR A 84 2.73 -7.54 9.33
N LEU A 85 1.66 -6.74 9.40
CA LEU A 85 1.44 -5.70 10.43
C LEU A 85 0.82 -6.23 11.74
N GLY A 86 0.48 -7.52 11.79
CA GLY A 86 -0.16 -8.15 12.96
C GLY A 86 -1.68 -8.21 12.88
N GLY A 87 -2.25 -8.26 11.67
CA GLY A 87 -3.66 -8.54 11.42
C GLY A 87 -4.55 -7.32 11.19
N ILE A 88 -5.86 -7.56 11.26
CA ILE A 88 -6.91 -6.58 10.95
C ILE A 88 -6.86 -5.37 11.90
N THR A 89 -6.73 -5.60 13.20
CA THR A 89 -6.77 -4.51 14.20
C THR A 89 -5.69 -3.43 13.98
N PRO A 90 -4.39 -3.77 13.85
CA PRO A 90 -3.37 -2.76 13.59
C PRO A 90 -3.49 -2.16 12.18
N TRP A 91 -3.91 -2.94 11.17
CA TRP A 91 -4.24 -2.41 9.84
C TRP A 91 -5.30 -1.30 9.92
N LEU A 92 -6.39 -1.55 10.65
CA LEU A 92 -7.45 -0.55 10.85
C LEU A 92 -6.91 0.70 11.55
N ARG A 93 -6.00 0.57 12.53
CA ARG A 93 -5.36 1.72 13.19
C ARG A 93 -4.53 2.56 12.23
N VAL A 94 -3.76 1.93 11.34
CA VAL A 94 -3.02 2.64 10.28
C VAL A 94 -3.99 3.37 9.36
N ALA A 95 -5.09 2.74 8.96
CA ALA A 95 -6.06 3.38 8.08
C ALA A 95 -6.68 4.65 8.69
N ARG A 96 -7.01 4.66 9.99
CA ARG A 96 -7.54 5.85 10.68
C ARG A 96 -6.46 6.91 10.88
N LEU A 97 -5.22 6.50 11.11
CA LEU A 97 -4.10 7.41 11.17
C LEU A 97 -3.89 8.10 9.80
N ALA A 98 -3.94 7.36 8.69
CA ALA A 98 -3.88 7.94 7.36
C ALA A 98 -5.07 8.90 7.11
N GLU A 99 -6.27 8.53 7.55
CA GLU A 99 -7.49 9.34 7.42
C GLU A 99 -7.33 10.72 8.09
N VAL A 100 -6.83 10.79 9.34
CA VAL A 100 -6.62 12.07 10.04
C VAL A 100 -5.51 12.94 9.41
N HIS A 101 -4.66 12.34 8.58
CA HIS A 101 -3.66 13.02 7.77
C HIS A 101 -4.14 13.34 6.35
N ASN A 102 -5.42 13.08 6.02
CA ASN A 102 -6.00 13.20 4.68
C ASN A 102 -5.27 12.37 3.61
N LEU A 103 -4.76 11.20 3.99
CA LEU A 103 -4.08 10.28 3.08
C LEU A 103 -5.00 9.11 2.70
N PRO A 104 -5.06 8.76 1.40
CA PRO A 104 -5.71 7.53 0.97
C PRO A 104 -4.84 6.31 1.31
N VAL A 105 -5.45 5.16 1.57
CA VAL A 105 -4.79 3.92 1.96
C VAL A 105 -4.86 2.93 0.79
N THR A 106 -3.70 2.46 0.33
CA THR A 106 -3.59 1.32 -0.59
C THR A 106 -3.32 0.05 0.21
N SER A 107 -3.22 -1.09 -0.45
CA SER A 107 -2.92 -2.36 0.20
C SER A 107 -1.86 -3.14 -0.56
N HIS A 108 -1.00 -3.84 0.17
CA HIS A 108 -0.06 -4.81 -0.38
C HIS A 108 -0.47 -6.24 0.00
N GLY A 109 -0.30 -7.20 -0.90
CA GLY A 109 -0.28 -8.62 -0.55
C GLY A 109 -1.63 -9.33 -0.63
N VAL A 110 -2.23 -9.63 0.53
CA VAL A 110 -3.38 -10.55 0.72
C VAL A 110 -4.72 -9.95 0.25
N HIS A 111 -4.85 -9.76 -1.05
CA HIS A 111 -5.94 -9.05 -1.71
C HIS A 111 -7.36 -9.55 -1.37
N ASP A 112 -7.55 -10.86 -1.20
CA ASP A 112 -8.85 -11.43 -0.78
C ASP A 112 -9.28 -10.99 0.63
N LEU A 113 -8.32 -10.66 1.51
CA LEU A 113 -8.61 -10.07 2.80
C LEU A 113 -8.73 -8.54 2.70
N HIS A 114 -7.85 -7.91 1.93
CA HIS A 114 -7.79 -6.45 1.82
C HIS A 114 -8.97 -5.82 1.10
N VAL A 115 -9.67 -6.54 0.22
CA VAL A 115 -10.92 -6.05 -0.38
C VAL A 115 -11.96 -5.68 0.70
N HIS A 116 -12.04 -6.47 1.77
CA HIS A 116 -12.93 -6.20 2.89
C HIS A 116 -12.47 -4.98 3.71
N LEU A 117 -11.17 -4.85 3.91
CA LEU A 117 -10.60 -3.77 4.72
C LEU A 117 -10.71 -2.42 3.99
N LEU A 118 -10.36 -2.38 2.71
CA LEU A 118 -10.51 -1.20 1.86
C LEU A 118 -11.99 -0.83 1.67
N GLY A 119 -12.87 -1.81 1.43
CA GLY A 119 -14.31 -1.58 1.33
C GLY A 119 -14.96 -1.06 2.63
N GLY A 120 -14.29 -1.24 3.78
CA GLY A 120 -14.77 -0.84 5.10
C GLY A 120 -14.23 0.49 5.64
N ILE A 121 -13.44 1.24 4.85
CA ILE A 121 -12.88 2.54 5.25
C ILE A 121 -13.26 3.66 4.26
N PRO A 122 -13.34 4.92 4.70
CA PRO A 122 -13.75 6.03 3.83
C PRO A 122 -12.62 6.55 2.93
N ASN A 123 -11.36 6.21 3.22
CA ASN A 123 -10.16 6.71 2.54
C ASN A 123 -9.42 5.61 1.75
N ALA A 124 -10.15 4.70 1.11
CA ALA A 124 -9.54 3.67 0.27
C ALA A 124 -8.93 4.25 -1.01
N SER A 125 -7.81 3.66 -1.44
CA SER A 125 -7.12 3.91 -2.71
C SER A 125 -7.32 2.71 -3.65
N TYR A 126 -6.24 2.11 -4.14
CA TYR A 126 -6.24 0.90 -4.95
C TYR A 126 -6.10 -0.36 -4.08
N LEU A 127 -6.60 -1.47 -4.61
CA LEU A 127 -6.34 -2.82 -4.13
C LEU A 127 -5.31 -3.44 -5.07
N GLU A 128 -4.16 -3.84 -4.54
CA GLU A 128 -3.23 -4.69 -5.28
C GLU A 128 -3.85 -6.08 -5.51
N VAL A 129 -3.60 -6.70 -6.67
CA VAL A 129 -4.03 -8.07 -6.97
C VAL A 129 -2.83 -8.87 -7.45
N HIS A 130 -2.47 -9.87 -6.66
CA HIS A 130 -1.31 -10.72 -6.91
C HIS A 130 -1.63 -11.93 -7.79
N GLY A 131 -0.68 -12.30 -8.64
CA GLY A 131 -0.71 -13.55 -9.41
C GLY A 131 -0.20 -14.79 -8.66
N PHE A 132 -0.14 -14.78 -7.33
CA PHE A 132 0.42 -15.89 -6.53
C PHE A 132 -0.41 -17.18 -6.55
N GLY A 133 -1.63 -17.11 -7.07
CA GLY A 133 -2.50 -18.27 -7.16
C GLY A 133 -3.20 -18.60 -5.82
N LEU A 134 -3.51 -17.58 -5.01
CA LEU A 134 -4.16 -17.70 -3.71
C LEU A 134 -5.58 -18.25 -3.82
N GLU A 135 -6.23 -18.07 -4.97
CA GLU A 135 -7.57 -18.57 -5.28
C GLU A 135 -7.71 -20.09 -5.11
N ARG A 136 -6.60 -20.83 -5.15
CA ARG A 136 -6.56 -22.29 -4.91
C ARG A 136 -6.79 -22.67 -3.45
N PHE A 137 -6.65 -21.73 -2.53
CA PHE A 137 -6.70 -21.93 -1.08
C PHE A 137 -7.83 -21.12 -0.42
N ILE A 138 -8.67 -20.47 -1.22
CA ILE A 138 -9.74 -19.59 -0.73
C ILE A 138 -11.07 -20.11 -1.26
N GLU A 139 -12.02 -20.33 -0.35
CA GLU A 139 -13.33 -20.92 -0.67
C GLU A 139 -14.10 -20.06 -1.68
N SER A 140 -13.98 -18.73 -1.57
CA SER A 140 -14.64 -17.77 -2.44
C SER A 140 -13.65 -16.68 -2.86
N PRO A 141 -12.88 -16.91 -3.95
CA PRO A 141 -11.86 -16.00 -4.43
C PRO A 141 -12.42 -14.64 -4.85
N LEU A 142 -11.57 -13.62 -4.75
CA LEU A 142 -11.87 -12.26 -5.20
C LEU A 142 -12.42 -12.23 -6.64
N GLN A 143 -13.53 -11.53 -6.83
CA GLN A 143 -14.10 -11.26 -8.14
C GLN A 143 -13.71 -9.86 -8.60
N ILE A 144 -13.26 -9.75 -9.86
CA ILE A 144 -12.90 -8.48 -10.50
C ILE A 144 -13.74 -8.30 -11.74
N SER A 145 -14.41 -7.15 -11.87
CA SER A 145 -15.22 -6.80 -13.03
C SER A 145 -14.97 -5.34 -13.40
N GLU A 146 -14.73 -5.07 -14.68
CA GLU A 146 -14.44 -3.71 -15.19
C GLU A 146 -13.31 -2.99 -14.43
N GLY A 147 -12.29 -3.75 -13.99
CA GLY A 147 -11.16 -3.22 -13.22
C GLY A 147 -11.45 -2.91 -11.75
N LEU A 148 -12.61 -3.31 -11.23
CA LEU A 148 -13.01 -3.12 -9.84
C LEU A 148 -13.14 -4.45 -9.11
N ALA A 149 -12.54 -4.51 -7.92
CA ALA A 149 -12.71 -5.60 -6.97
C ALA A 149 -14.09 -5.53 -6.32
N GLN A 150 -14.78 -6.67 -6.25
CA GLN A 150 -16.10 -6.78 -5.62
C GLN A 150 -15.96 -7.24 -4.17
N ALA A 151 -16.34 -6.38 -3.23
CA ALA A 151 -16.47 -6.77 -1.84
C ALA A 151 -17.60 -7.81 -1.68
N PRO A 152 -17.35 -8.97 -1.03
CA PRO A 152 -18.38 -9.99 -0.84
C PRO A 152 -19.56 -9.51 0.02
N ASP A 153 -20.76 -10.00 -0.28
CA ASP A 153 -21.99 -9.77 0.47
C ASP A 153 -22.27 -10.84 1.56
N ARG A 154 -21.46 -11.90 1.57
CA ARG A 154 -21.50 -12.97 2.57
C ARG A 154 -20.79 -12.57 3.88
N PRO A 155 -21.17 -13.18 5.03
CA PRO A 155 -20.44 -13.01 6.28
C PRO A 155 -19.00 -13.54 6.21
N GLY A 156 -18.10 -12.90 6.97
CA GLY A 156 -16.73 -13.34 7.18
C GLY A 156 -15.75 -13.00 6.04
N HIS A 157 -14.46 -13.30 6.27
CA HIS A 157 -13.37 -12.99 5.32
C HIS A 157 -13.14 -14.10 4.27
N GLY A 158 -13.89 -15.20 4.30
CA GLY A 158 -13.82 -16.25 3.26
C GLY A 158 -12.63 -17.20 3.31
N VAL A 159 -11.82 -17.13 4.36
CA VAL A 159 -10.80 -18.14 4.62
C VAL A 159 -11.42 -19.19 5.53
N ALA A 160 -11.48 -20.42 5.02
CA ALA A 160 -11.89 -21.61 5.75
C ALA A 160 -10.69 -22.56 5.83
N PHE A 161 -10.48 -23.17 6.99
CA PHE A 161 -9.49 -24.23 7.17
C PHE A 161 -10.21 -25.58 7.06
N ASP A 162 -9.52 -26.57 6.50
CA ASP A 162 -9.97 -27.96 6.39
C ASP A 162 -9.83 -28.74 7.72
#